data_AF-A0A530BRJ4-F1
#
_entry.id   AF-A0A530BRJ4-F1
#
_cell.length_a   1.000
_cell.length_b   1.000
_cell.length_c   1.000
_cell.angle_alpha   90.00
_cell.angle_beta   90.00
_cell.angle_gamma   90.00
#
_symmetry.space_group_name_H-M   'P 1'
#
loop_
_entity.id
_entity.type
_entity.pdbx_description
1 polymer ?
#
loop_
_entity_poly.entity_id
_entity_poly.type
_entity_poly.pdbx_seq_one_letter_code
_entity_poly.pdbx_strand_id
1 'polypeptide(L)'
;LIIWSNRSGPVENLGSVSPAFLPYHILTTAGITHPYYTGFLGALRDRYRVVDRNLLLSPSGKATPDWARQKKIDPQINDFRLIQYDMMFGKRRTAPDFFPETVTPLVAHTS
;
A
#
# COMPACT_ATOMS: atom_id res chain seq x y z
N LEU A 1 8.07 8.58 -13.13
CA LEU A 1 7.80 8.98 -11.73
C LEU A 1 9.13 9.14 -11.02
N ILE A 2 9.29 10.19 -10.22
CA ILE A 2 10.49 10.43 -9.41
C ILE A 2 10.04 10.58 -7.96
N ILE A 3 10.72 9.91 -7.04
CA ILE A 3 10.58 10.11 -5.59
C ILE A 3 11.90 10.71 -5.11
N TRP A 4 11.86 11.86 -4.44
CA TRP A 4 13.05 12.60 -4.05
C TRP A 4 12.97 13.08 -2.61
N SER A 5 14.07 12.92 -1.90
CA SER A 5 14.31 13.43 -0.56
C SER A 5 15.33 14.56 -0.63
N ASN A 6 15.06 15.68 0.05
CA ASN A 6 16.02 16.78 0.18
C ASN A 6 17.23 16.42 1.05
N ARG A 7 17.19 15.30 1.77
CA ARG A 7 18.29 14.81 2.62
C ARG A 7 19.16 13.76 1.94
N SER A 8 18.54 12.84 1.21
CA SER A 8 19.21 11.65 0.65
C SER A 8 19.19 11.58 -0.88
N GLY A 9 18.54 12.53 -1.56
CA GLY A 9 18.47 12.58 -3.01
C GLY A 9 17.36 11.71 -3.60
N PRO A 10 17.42 11.38 -4.91
CA PRO A 10 16.41 10.60 -5.60
C PRO A 10 16.45 9.13 -5.21
N VAL A 11 15.28 8.48 -5.16
CA VAL A 11 15.18 7.02 -5.02
C VAL A 11 15.47 6.36 -6.37
N GLU A 12 16.54 5.57 -6.42
CA GLU A 12 16.95 4.85 -7.63
C GLU A 12 16.23 3.50 -7.78
N ASN A 13 16.20 2.98 -9.02
CA ASN A 13 15.76 1.61 -9.33
C ASN A 13 14.33 1.23 -8.89
N LEU A 14 13.41 2.21 -8.86
CA LEU A 14 12.00 1.99 -8.50
C LEU A 14 11.32 0.98 -9.44
N GLY A 15 11.70 0.99 -10.72
CA GLY A 15 11.11 0.19 -11.79
C GLY A 15 9.65 0.56 -12.08
N SER A 16 8.93 -0.35 -12.72
CA SER A 16 7.47 -0.21 -12.89
C SER A 16 6.77 -0.35 -11.55
N VAL A 17 6.01 0.67 -11.15
CA VAL A 17 5.26 0.70 -9.90
C VAL A 17 3.83 1.17 -10.15
N SER A 18 2.85 0.58 -9.48
CA SER A 18 1.49 1.13 -9.50
C SER A 18 1.37 2.34 -8.56
N PRO A 19 0.49 3.32 -8.87
CA PRO A 19 0.22 4.44 -7.97
C PRO A 19 -0.18 4.02 -6.54
N ALA A 20 -0.76 2.82 -6.38
CA ALA A 20 -1.13 2.27 -5.08
C ALA A 20 0.04 2.13 -4.09
N PHE A 21 1.28 2.00 -4.58
CA PHE A 21 2.48 1.87 -3.76
C PHE A 21 3.22 3.19 -3.52
N LEU A 22 2.69 4.33 -3.99
CA LEU A 22 3.32 5.64 -3.73
C LEU A 22 3.48 5.94 -2.23
N PRO A 23 2.45 5.75 -1.37
CA PRO A 23 2.59 6.02 0.05
C PRO A 23 3.67 5.13 0.71
N TYR A 24 3.72 3.85 0.32
CA TYR A 24 4.77 2.93 0.80
C TYR A 24 6.16 3.48 0.51
N HIS A 25 6.44 3.89 -0.73
CA HIS A 25 7.74 4.40 -1.11
C HIS A 25 8.08 5.73 -0.43
N ILE A 26 7.12 6.65 -0.29
CA ILE A 26 7.32 7.94 0.39
C ILE A 26 7.68 7.72 1.86
N LEU A 27 6.88 6.94 2.60
CA LEU A 27 7.10 6.71 4.04
C LEU A 27 8.39 5.93 4.30
N THR A 28 8.68 4.91 3.47
CA THR A 28 9.93 4.16 3.57
C THR A 28 11.15 5.07 3.33
N THR A 29 11.08 5.97 2.34
CA THR A 29 12.15 6.94 2.08
C THR A 29 12.34 7.92 3.25
N ALA A 30 11.26 8.26 3.96
CA ALA A 30 11.30 9.10 5.15
C ALA A 30 11.72 8.35 6.42
N GLY A 31 11.88 7.02 6.38
CA GLY A 31 12.16 6.19 7.55
C GLY A 31 10.98 6.07 8.53
N ILE A 32 9.75 6.30 8.06
CA ILE A 32 8.53 6.29 8.88
C ILE A 32 7.89 4.90 8.81
N THR A 33 7.60 4.31 9.97
CA THR A 33 6.83 3.06 10.07
C THR A 33 5.34 3.36 10.22
N HIS A 34 4.50 2.64 9.47
CA HIS A 34 3.05 2.72 9.54
C HIS A 34 2.41 1.34 9.33
N PRO A 35 1.41 0.93 10.14
CA PRO A 35 0.82 -0.41 10.07
C PRO A 35 0.33 -0.78 8.67
N TYR A 36 -0.43 0.10 8.03
CA TYR A 36 -0.83 -0.10 6.64
C TYR A 36 0.28 0.16 5.62
N TYR A 37 0.80 1.39 5.54
CA TYR A 37 1.63 1.81 4.40
C TYR A 37 3.00 1.14 4.31
N THR A 38 3.69 0.90 5.42
CA THR A 38 4.99 0.20 5.40
C THR A 38 4.92 -1.24 5.89
N GLY A 39 3.86 -1.60 6.62
CA GLY A 39 3.57 -2.98 7.01
C GLY A 39 2.83 -3.74 5.91
N PHE A 40 1.50 -3.69 5.91
CA PHE A 40 0.66 -4.47 4.98
C PHE A 40 0.99 -4.21 3.51
N LEU A 41 1.05 -2.94 3.11
CA LEU A 41 1.31 -2.55 1.73
C LEU A 41 2.75 -2.86 1.31
N GLY A 42 3.71 -2.83 2.25
CA GLY A 42 5.07 -3.32 2.03
C GLY A 42 5.12 -4.82 1.77
N ALA A 43 4.43 -5.61 2.59
CA ALA A 43 4.33 -7.06 2.37
C ALA A 43 3.66 -7.41 1.03
N LEU A 44 2.65 -6.64 0.62
CA LEU A 44 2.03 -6.80 -0.71
C LEU A 44 3.00 -6.43 -1.83
N ARG A 45 3.82 -5.39 -1.62
CA ARG A 45 4.81 -4.90 -2.58
C ARG A 45 5.94 -5.91 -2.84
N ASP A 46 6.26 -6.76 -1.87
CA ASP A 46 7.20 -7.86 -2.04
C ASP A 46 6.68 -8.94 -3.00
N ARG A 47 5.35 -9.07 -3.11
CA ARG A 47 4.70 -10.02 -4.03
C ARG A 47 4.32 -9.43 -5.38
N TYR A 48 4.05 -8.13 -5.42
CA TYR A 48 3.56 -7.44 -6.62
C TYR A 48 4.21 -6.06 -6.79
N ARG A 49 4.78 -5.82 -7.97
CA ARG A 49 5.27 -4.51 -8.41
C ARG A 49 4.13 -3.59 -8.84
N VAL A 50 3.10 -4.19 -9.45
CA VAL A 50 1.90 -3.49 -9.92
C VAL A 50 0.69 -4.25 -9.42
N VAL A 51 -0.19 -3.52 -8.75
CA VAL A 51 -1.56 -3.94 -8.47
C VAL A 51 -2.48 -2.91 -9.11
N ASP A 52 -3.17 -3.33 -10.16
CA ASP A 52 -4.20 -2.57 -10.89
C ASP A 52 -5.43 -3.47 -11.06
N ARG A 53 -6.62 -2.89 -11.31
CA ARG A 53 -7.88 -3.63 -11.49
C ARG A 53 -7.77 -4.79 -12.49
N ASN A 54 -7.03 -4.63 -13.59
CA ASN A 54 -6.97 -5.63 -14.65
C ASN A 54 -5.61 -6.32 -14.76
N LEU A 55 -4.60 -5.89 -13.99
CA LEU A 55 -3.25 -6.42 -14.09
C LEU A 55 -2.58 -6.54 -12.71
N LEU A 56 -2.04 -7.72 -12.43
CA LEU A 56 -1.00 -7.89 -11.43
C LEU A 56 0.34 -8.12 -12.14
N LEU A 57 1.41 -7.50 -11.63
CA LEU A 57 2.77 -7.74 -12.10
C LEU A 57 3.63 -8.21 -10.94
N SER A 58 4.21 -9.41 -11.04
CA SER A 58 5.14 -9.92 -10.04
C SER A 58 6.49 -9.17 -10.07
N PRO A 59 7.33 -9.28 -9.02
CA PRO A 59 8.72 -8.83 -9.03
C PRO A 59 9.56 -9.40 -10.17
N SER A 60 9.25 -10.62 -10.63
CA SER A 60 9.91 -11.26 -11.78
C SER A 60 9.39 -10.78 -13.14
N GLY A 61 8.46 -9.83 -13.18
CA GLY A 61 7.87 -9.32 -14.41
C GLY A 61 6.75 -10.19 -15.01
N LYS A 62 6.27 -11.20 -14.28
CA LYS A 62 5.15 -12.03 -14.74
C LYS A 62 3.84 -11.27 -14.60
N ALA A 63 3.19 -11.01 -15.73
CA ALA A 63 1.86 -10.39 -15.79
C ALA A 63 0.76 -11.43 -15.53
N THR A 64 -0.22 -11.06 -14.72
CA THR A 64 -1.48 -11.80 -14.52
C THR A 64 -2.65 -10.89 -14.92
N PRO A 65 -3.09 -10.93 -16.19
CA PRO A 65 -4.22 -10.14 -16.65
C PRO A 65 -5.54 -10.71 -16.11
N ASP A 66 -6.58 -9.86 -16.09
CA ASP A 66 -7.97 -10.22 -15.74
C ASP A 66 -8.13 -10.94 -14.39
N TRP A 67 -7.17 -10.77 -13.48
CA TRP A 67 -7.13 -11.43 -12.19
C TRP A 67 -8.40 -11.17 -11.35
N ALA A 68 -9.00 -9.98 -11.49
CA ALA A 68 -10.19 -9.60 -10.74
C ALA A 68 -11.42 -10.44 -11.09
N ARG A 69 -11.42 -11.14 -12.25
CA ARG A 69 -12.49 -12.04 -12.70
C ARG A 69 -12.20 -13.51 -12.38
N GLN A 70 -11.02 -13.83 -11.86
CA GLN A 70 -10.66 -15.20 -11.55
C GLN A 70 -11.42 -15.70 -10.33
N LYS A 71 -11.82 -16.98 -10.34
CA LYS A 71 -12.53 -17.62 -9.22
C LYS A 71 -11.67 -17.72 -7.96
N LYS A 72 -10.36 -17.86 -8.13
CA LYS A 72 -9.38 -17.95 -7.05
C LYS A 72 -8.45 -16.76 -7.16
N ILE A 73 -8.43 -15.93 -6.13
CA ILE A 73 -7.60 -14.72 -6.03
C ILE A 73 -6.57 -14.96 -4.92
N ASP A 74 -5.37 -14.40 -5.06
CA ASP A 74 -4.39 -14.40 -3.97
C ASP A 74 -5.03 -13.77 -2.72
N PRO A 75 -4.98 -14.44 -1.55
CA PRO A 75 -5.56 -13.91 -0.31
C PRO A 75 -5.12 -12.48 0.02
N GLN A 76 -3.84 -12.12 -0.20
CA GLN A 76 -3.36 -10.76 0.09
C GLN A 76 -3.97 -9.71 -0.84
N ILE A 77 -4.25 -10.06 -2.10
CA ILE A 77 -4.95 -9.18 -3.04
C ILE A 77 -6.42 -9.05 -2.63
N ASN A 78 -7.03 -10.12 -2.14
CA ASN A 78 -8.38 -10.06 -1.59
C ASN A 78 -8.43 -9.17 -0.34
N ASP A 79 -7.49 -9.32 0.59
CA ASP A 79 -7.38 -8.49 1.80
C ASP A 79 -7.17 -7.02 1.45
N PHE A 80 -6.31 -6.73 0.46
CA PHE A 80 -6.11 -5.37 -0.05
C PHE A 80 -7.42 -4.74 -0.51
N ARG A 81 -8.26 -5.48 -1.26
CA ARG A 81 -9.58 -5.00 -1.71
C ARG A 81 -10.55 -4.82 -0.54
N LEU A 82 -10.57 -5.75 0.41
CA LEU A 82 -11.48 -5.70 1.55
C LEU A 82 -11.15 -4.53 2.48
N ILE A 83 -9.86 -4.26 2.73
CA ILE A 83 -9.43 -3.10 3.51
C ILE A 83 -9.82 -1.80 2.81
N GLN A 84 -9.56 -1.68 1.51
CA GLN A 84 -9.98 -0.50 0.74
C GLN A 84 -11.49 -0.28 0.82
N TYR A 85 -12.27 -1.35 0.63
CA TYR A 85 -13.72 -1.27 0.73
C TYR A 85 -14.18 -0.87 2.13
N ASP A 86 -13.62 -1.48 3.18
CA ASP A 86 -14.00 -1.17 4.56
C ASP A 86 -13.71 0.29 4.93
N MET A 87 -12.59 0.83 4.44
CA MET A 87 -12.20 2.22 4.67
C MET A 87 -12.99 3.25 3.85
N MET A 88 -13.41 2.90 2.64
CA MET A 88 -14.16 3.81 1.75
C MET A 88 -15.68 3.75 1.96
N PHE A 89 -16.22 2.55 2.17
CA PHE A 89 -17.66 2.28 2.14
C PHE A 89 -18.16 1.44 3.33
N GLY A 90 -17.25 0.80 4.07
CA GLY A 90 -17.60 -0.06 5.19
C GLY A 90 -17.74 0.66 6.52
N LYS A 91 -17.58 -0.11 7.60
CA LYS A 91 -17.73 0.37 8.97
C LYS A 91 -16.38 0.71 9.60
N ARG A 92 -15.31 0.76 8.80
CA ARG A 92 -13.93 1.07 9.24
C ARG A 92 -13.48 0.15 10.39
N ARG A 93 -13.86 -1.13 10.34
CA ARG A 93 -13.47 -2.13 11.35
C ARG A 93 -11.95 -2.36 11.37
N THR A 94 -11.32 -2.15 10.22
CA THR A 94 -9.88 -2.30 10.02
C THR A 94 -9.08 -1.06 10.46
N ALA A 95 -9.75 0.06 10.75
CA ALA A 95 -9.09 1.32 11.08
C ALA A 95 -8.24 1.26 12.37
N PRO A 96 -8.67 0.66 13.49
CA PRO A 96 -7.83 0.57 14.70
C PRO A 96 -6.48 -0.10 14.46
N ASP A 97 -6.45 -1.14 13.61
CA ASP A 97 -5.23 -1.89 13.35
C ASP A 97 -4.34 -1.23 12.29
N PHE A 98 -4.95 -0.67 11.24
CA PHE A 98 -4.21 -0.20 10.06
C PHE A 98 -4.03 1.32 9.99
N PHE A 99 -4.95 2.09 10.59
CA PHE A 99 -5.03 3.55 10.53
C PHE A 99 -5.41 4.13 11.91
N PRO A 100 -4.65 3.84 12.97
CA PRO A 100 -4.98 4.20 14.36
C PRO A 100 -5.20 5.71 14.56
N GLU A 101 -4.57 6.53 13.72
CA GLU A 101 -4.72 7.99 13.68
C GLU A 101 -6.12 8.46 13.27
N THR A 102 -6.93 7.59 12.67
CA THR A 102 -8.30 7.90 12.22
C THR A 102 -9.37 7.57 13.26
N VAL A 103 -9.01 6.85 14.31
CA VAL A 103 -9.93 6.40 15.37
C VAL A 103 -9.60 7.00 16.73
N THR A 104 -8.34 7.34 16.99
CA THR A 104 -7.96 8.03 18.22
C THR A 104 -8.14 9.54 18.04
N PRO A 105 -8.89 10.24 18.91
CA PRO A 105 -8.92 11.70 18.88
C PRO A 105 -7.49 12.22 19.09
N LEU A 106 -7.02 13.09 18.19
CA LEU A 106 -5.77 13.82 18.39
C LEU A 106 -5.92 14.73 19.62
N VAL A 107 -5.47 14.25 20.77
CA VAL A 107 -5.31 15.09 21.96
C VAL A 107 -4.01 15.84 21.78
N ALA A 108 -4.10 17.11 21.39
CA ALA A 108 -2.94 17.99 21.35
C ALA A 108 -2.44 18.22 22.77
N HIS A 109 -1.30 17.63 23.13
CA HIS A 109 -0.58 17.99 24.34
C HIS A 109 0.18 19.29 24.07
N THR A 110 -0.44 20.44 24.37
CA THR A 110 0.30 21.69 24.52
C THR A 110 1.03 21.64 25.85
N SER A 111 2.36 21.46 25.80
CA SER A 111 3.27 21.77 26.92
C SER A 111 3.58 23.26 26.95
#